data_AF-A0A354BY05-F1
#
_entry.id   AF-A0A354BY05-F1
#
_cell.length_a   1.000
_cell.length_b   1.000
_cell.length_c   1.000
_cell.angle_alpha   90.00
_cell.angle_beta   90.00
_cell.angle_gamma   90.00
#
_symmetry.space_group_name_H-M   'P 1'
#
loop_
_entity.id
_entity.type
_entity.pdbx_description
1 polymer ?
#
loop_
_entity_poly.entity_id
_entity_poly.type
_entity_poly.pdbx_seq_one_letter_code
_entity_poly.pdbx_strand_id
1 'polypeptide(L)'
;SISSAETPYRTFIEEMSEGAVTLTKDGIILYCNQTFAEIVNKPVEQVLGSELNSYVAPNEKSKIQKLFTQTSEKNDIIVTSLTNSLFLRLSLSHLPAYLHGDGYVLIVTDISELKKRENELHELVSKLVRHIKALRALRIDSINETIDVEAKRKRLEIANKQLYKEITKLNKVVTEMKLKLKMAAGK
;
A
#
# COMPACT_ATOMS: atom_id res chain seq x y z
N SER A 1 -16.17 -25.55 45.55
CA SER A 1 -16.07 -24.12 45.19
C SER A 1 -16.08 -23.97 43.68
N ILE A 2 -17.27 -23.89 43.06
CA ILE A 2 -17.41 -23.82 41.60
C ILE A 2 -17.43 -22.35 41.09
N SER A 3 -17.35 -21.36 41.98
CA SER A 3 -17.50 -19.94 41.64
C SER A 3 -16.19 -19.17 41.36
N SER A 4 -15.00 -19.71 41.65
CA SER A 4 -13.77 -18.87 41.60
C SER A 4 -13.11 -18.74 40.23
N ALA A 5 -13.37 -19.64 39.27
CA ALA A 5 -12.72 -19.63 37.96
C ALA A 5 -13.61 -19.02 36.86
N GLU A 6 -14.94 -19.23 36.88
CA GLU A 6 -15.85 -18.63 35.89
C GLU A 6 -15.85 -17.10 35.94
N THR A 7 -15.72 -16.51 37.13
CA THR A 7 -15.75 -15.06 37.32
C THR A 7 -14.61 -14.35 36.60
N PRO A 8 -13.32 -14.70 36.79
CA PRO A 8 -12.23 -14.07 36.06
C PRO A 8 -12.26 -14.37 34.56
N TYR A 9 -12.58 -15.60 34.11
CA TYR A 9 -12.67 -15.89 32.68
C TYR A 9 -13.77 -15.09 31.97
N ARG A 10 -14.95 -14.94 32.61
CA ARG A 10 -16.02 -14.10 32.09
C ARG A 10 -15.59 -12.63 32.01
N THR A 11 -14.98 -12.10 33.07
CA THR A 11 -14.46 -10.72 33.05
C THR A 11 -13.46 -10.52 31.93
N PHE A 12 -12.52 -11.45 31.70
CA PHE A 12 -11.58 -11.32 30.59
C PHE A 12 -12.28 -11.25 29.24
N ILE A 13 -13.26 -12.14 28.99
CA ILE A 13 -13.98 -12.18 27.71
C ILE A 13 -14.82 -10.92 27.48
N GLU A 14 -15.45 -10.37 28.53
CA GLU A 14 -16.22 -9.13 28.44
C GLU A 14 -15.35 -7.88 28.24
N GLU A 15 -14.12 -7.88 28.76
CA GLU A 15 -13.16 -6.77 28.62
C GLU A 15 -12.31 -6.87 27.34
N MET A 16 -12.50 -7.91 26.50
CA MET A 16 -11.77 -8.06 25.24
C MET A 16 -12.13 -6.92 24.27
N SER A 17 -11.10 -6.36 23.62
CA SER A 17 -11.29 -5.41 22.51
C SER A 17 -11.83 -6.08 21.24
N GLU A 18 -11.75 -7.40 21.16
CA GLU A 18 -12.37 -8.20 20.12
C GLU A 18 -13.77 -8.70 20.54
N GLY A 19 -14.65 -8.85 19.55
CA GLY A 19 -15.91 -9.56 19.72
C GLY A 19 -15.65 -11.06 19.90
N ALA A 20 -16.18 -11.64 20.96
CA ALA A 20 -16.14 -13.09 21.19
C ALA A 20 -17.56 -13.64 21.04
N VAL A 21 -17.72 -14.67 20.21
CA VAL A 21 -19.03 -15.25 19.88
C VAL A 21 -18.95 -16.77 19.92
N THR A 22 -19.95 -17.42 20.50
CA THR A 22 -20.16 -18.87 20.40
C THR A 22 -21.33 -19.15 19.48
N LEU A 23 -21.14 -20.09 18.56
CA LEU A 23 -22.09 -20.43 17.52
C LEU A 23 -22.47 -21.91 17.57
N THR A 24 -23.71 -22.24 17.19
CA THR A 24 -24.07 -23.60 16.82
C THR A 24 -23.38 -24.00 15.51
N LYS A 25 -23.41 -25.30 15.18
CA LYS A 25 -22.99 -25.80 13.86
C LYS A 25 -23.71 -25.14 12.67
N ASP A 26 -24.93 -24.69 12.90
CA ASP A 26 -25.79 -24.02 11.91
C ASP A 26 -25.56 -22.50 11.87
N GLY A 27 -24.60 -21.98 12.66
CA GLY A 27 -24.25 -20.56 12.67
C GLY A 27 -25.17 -19.66 13.51
N ILE A 28 -25.94 -20.25 14.45
CA ILE A 28 -26.79 -19.51 15.39
C ILE A 28 -25.97 -19.06 16.59
N ILE A 29 -26.11 -17.79 16.99
CA ILE A 29 -25.39 -17.20 18.11
C ILE A 29 -25.95 -17.71 19.44
N LEU A 30 -25.13 -18.44 20.19
CA LEU A 30 -25.44 -18.94 21.54
C LEU A 30 -24.95 -17.98 22.64
N TYR A 31 -23.85 -17.28 22.37
CA TYR A 31 -23.25 -16.30 23.26
C TYR A 31 -22.52 -15.25 22.44
N CYS A 32 -22.52 -14.01 22.91
CA CYS A 32 -21.63 -12.95 22.46
C CYS A 32 -21.22 -12.08 23.64
N ASN A 33 -19.99 -11.58 23.64
CA ASN A 33 -19.58 -10.55 24.58
C ASN A 33 -20.15 -9.17 24.20
N GLN A 34 -20.04 -8.22 25.13
CA GLN A 34 -20.49 -6.85 24.92
C GLN A 34 -19.84 -6.18 23.70
N THR A 35 -18.55 -6.39 23.48
CA THR A 35 -17.82 -5.83 22.34
C THR A 35 -18.38 -6.27 20.99
N PHE A 36 -18.78 -7.54 20.82
CA PHE A 36 -19.41 -7.98 19.58
C PHE A 36 -20.76 -7.28 19.35
N ALA A 37 -21.57 -7.16 20.39
CA ALA A 37 -22.86 -6.47 20.34
C ALA A 37 -22.70 -4.99 19.91
N GLU A 38 -21.64 -4.34 20.39
CA GLU A 38 -21.25 -2.99 19.97
C GLU A 38 -20.80 -2.94 18.50
N ILE A 39 -19.96 -3.89 18.06
CA ILE A 39 -19.51 -3.99 16.65
C ILE A 39 -20.71 -4.10 15.69
N VAL A 40 -21.71 -4.92 16.02
CA VAL A 40 -22.92 -5.09 15.18
C VAL A 40 -23.99 -4.04 15.46
N ASN A 41 -23.75 -3.14 16.41
CA ASN A 41 -24.65 -2.08 16.85
C ASN A 41 -26.06 -2.58 17.21
N LYS A 42 -26.10 -3.64 18.02
CA LYS A 42 -27.33 -4.25 18.52
C LYS A 42 -27.20 -4.61 20.00
N PRO A 43 -28.28 -4.52 20.80
CA PRO A 43 -28.24 -4.99 22.17
C PRO A 43 -28.08 -6.52 22.19
N VAL A 44 -27.37 -7.05 23.19
CA VAL A 44 -27.02 -8.48 23.31
C VAL A 44 -28.26 -9.37 23.16
N GLU A 45 -29.41 -8.97 23.73
CA GLU A 45 -30.65 -9.73 23.69
C GLU A 45 -31.22 -9.91 22.27
N GLN A 46 -30.90 -9.00 21.35
CA GLN A 46 -31.27 -9.12 19.93
C GLN A 46 -30.23 -9.91 19.12
N VAL A 47 -29.03 -10.07 19.66
CA VAL A 47 -27.93 -10.81 19.03
C VAL A 47 -28.02 -12.30 19.35
N LEU A 48 -28.35 -12.64 20.59
CA LEU A 48 -28.53 -14.03 21.00
C LEU A 48 -29.68 -14.69 20.22
N GLY A 49 -29.46 -15.92 19.77
CA GLY A 49 -30.41 -16.72 18.99
C GLY A 49 -30.53 -16.33 17.51
N SER A 50 -29.84 -15.28 17.06
CA SER A 50 -29.84 -14.87 15.65
C SER A 50 -28.79 -15.63 14.82
N GLU A 51 -28.93 -15.60 13.49
CA GLU A 51 -27.92 -16.13 12.57
C GLU A 51 -26.77 -15.13 12.38
N LEU A 52 -25.52 -15.60 12.44
CA LEU A 52 -24.33 -14.77 12.16
C LEU A 52 -24.42 -14.06 10.80
N ASN A 53 -24.99 -14.74 9.79
CA ASN A 53 -25.18 -14.21 8.43
C ASN A 53 -26.07 -12.97 8.36
N SER A 54 -26.86 -12.68 9.41
CA SER A 54 -27.67 -11.46 9.47
C SER A 54 -26.82 -10.19 9.67
N TYR A 55 -25.59 -10.34 10.17
CA TYR A 55 -24.62 -9.27 10.43
C TYR A 55 -23.47 -9.25 9.41
N VAL A 56 -23.69 -9.73 8.20
CA VAL A 56 -22.67 -9.70 7.16
C VAL A 56 -23.28 -9.14 5.88
N ALA A 57 -22.51 -8.32 5.17
CA ALA A 57 -22.98 -7.75 3.91
C ALA A 57 -23.42 -8.85 2.93
N PRO A 58 -24.51 -8.66 2.15
CA PRO A 58 -25.07 -9.71 1.28
C PRO A 58 -24.04 -10.39 0.37
N ASN A 59 -23.10 -9.62 -0.19
CA ASN A 59 -22.06 -10.10 -1.11
C ASN A 59 -21.01 -10.98 -0.41
N GLU A 60 -20.91 -10.89 0.91
CA GLU A 60 -19.89 -11.56 1.72
C GLU A 60 -20.43 -12.83 2.40
N LYS A 61 -21.75 -13.06 2.39
CA LYS A 61 -22.39 -14.26 3.00
C LYS A 61 -21.82 -15.59 2.49
N SER A 62 -21.45 -15.65 1.22
CA SER A 62 -20.83 -16.86 0.63
C SER A 62 -19.47 -17.20 1.25
N LYS A 63 -18.72 -16.20 1.74
CA LYS A 63 -17.44 -16.42 2.43
C LYS A 63 -17.67 -17.03 3.81
N ILE A 64 -18.71 -16.59 4.51
CA ILE A 64 -19.12 -17.14 5.81
C ILE A 64 -19.59 -18.59 5.67
N GLN A 65 -20.39 -18.89 4.64
CA GLN A 65 -20.83 -20.27 4.41
C GLN A 65 -19.64 -21.21 4.13
N LYS A 66 -18.66 -20.75 3.36
CA LYS A 66 -17.42 -21.51 3.11
C LYS A 66 -16.66 -21.77 4.40
N LEU A 67 -16.58 -20.77 5.29
CA LEU A 67 -15.92 -20.87 6.59
C LEU A 67 -16.45 -22.05 7.41
N PHE A 68 -17.77 -22.20 7.51
CA PHE A 68 -18.38 -23.33 8.25
C PHE A 68 -18.18 -24.69 7.57
N THR A 69 -18.12 -24.74 6.24
CA THR A 69 -17.98 -26.02 5.50
C THR A 69 -16.53 -26.53 5.40
N GLN A 70 -15.54 -25.66 5.54
CA GLN A 70 -14.11 -25.98 5.31
C GLN A 70 -13.31 -26.22 6.60
N THR A 71 -13.87 -25.84 7.75
CA THR A 71 -13.29 -26.12 9.05
C THR A 71 -13.31 -27.63 9.32
N SER A 72 -12.29 -28.37 8.87
CA SER A 72 -12.14 -29.78 9.27
C SER A 72 -11.23 -29.94 10.48
N GLU A 73 -10.12 -29.21 10.65
CA GLU A 73 -9.22 -29.39 11.81
C GLU A 73 -8.37 -28.15 12.16
N LYS A 74 -8.60 -26.98 11.53
CA LYS A 74 -7.77 -25.77 11.69
C LYS A 74 -8.60 -24.52 12.00
N ASN A 75 -7.95 -23.56 12.66
CA ASN A 75 -8.48 -22.21 12.84
C ASN A 75 -8.52 -21.50 11.47
N ASP A 76 -9.72 -21.25 10.96
CA ASP A 76 -9.91 -20.56 9.70
C ASP A 76 -10.08 -19.06 9.94
N ILE A 77 -9.35 -18.26 9.17
CA ILE A 77 -9.34 -16.80 9.28
C ILE A 77 -9.81 -16.21 7.96
N ILE A 78 -10.85 -15.39 8.00
CA ILE A 78 -11.33 -14.64 6.85
C ILE A 78 -11.48 -13.15 7.18
N VAL A 79 -11.43 -12.33 6.14
CA VAL A 79 -11.77 -10.90 6.21
C VAL A 79 -13.08 -10.70 5.47
N THR A 80 -14.04 -10.07 6.14
CA THR A 80 -15.37 -9.75 5.64
C THR A 80 -15.71 -8.29 5.92
N SER A 81 -16.84 -7.82 5.39
CA SER A 81 -17.39 -6.51 5.73
C SER A 81 -18.83 -6.62 6.23
N LEU A 82 -19.15 -5.87 7.27
CA LEU A 82 -20.52 -5.67 7.76
C LEU A 82 -21.21 -4.58 6.92
N THR A 83 -20.46 -3.52 6.60
CA THR A 83 -20.86 -2.40 5.74
C THR A 83 -19.66 -1.97 4.88
N ASN A 84 -19.85 -1.04 3.94
CA ASN A 84 -18.75 -0.55 3.10
C ASN A 84 -17.58 0.08 3.88
N SER A 85 -17.81 0.51 5.12
CA SER A 85 -16.81 1.17 5.97
C SER A 85 -16.34 0.31 7.14
N LEU A 86 -17.04 -0.78 7.46
CA LEU A 86 -16.69 -1.66 8.59
C LEU A 86 -16.17 -3.01 8.08
N PHE A 87 -14.87 -3.24 8.27
CA PHE A 87 -14.16 -4.46 7.92
C PHE A 87 -13.85 -5.28 9.17
N LEU A 88 -14.23 -6.56 9.14
CA LEU A 88 -14.06 -7.49 10.24
C LEU A 88 -13.14 -8.62 9.84
N ARG A 89 -12.21 -8.98 10.72
CA ARG A 89 -11.46 -10.22 10.65
C ARG A 89 -12.14 -11.24 11.55
N LEU A 90 -12.58 -12.34 10.95
CA LEU A 90 -13.25 -13.44 11.62
C LEU A 90 -12.28 -14.60 11.76
N SER A 91 -12.03 -15.05 12.99
CA SER A 91 -11.24 -16.23 13.29
C SER A 91 -12.15 -17.29 13.92
N LEU A 92 -12.44 -18.35 13.18
CA LEU A 92 -13.33 -19.43 13.60
C LEU A 92 -12.51 -20.61 14.11
N SER A 93 -12.92 -21.20 15.23
CA SER A 93 -12.31 -22.36 15.85
C SER A 93 -13.40 -23.32 16.30
N HIS A 94 -13.16 -24.63 16.14
CA HIS A 94 -14.09 -25.65 16.63
C HIS A 94 -14.09 -25.71 18.15
N LEU A 95 -15.28 -25.82 18.74
CA LEU A 95 -15.40 -26.13 20.15
C LEU A 95 -15.20 -27.64 20.34
N PRO A 96 -14.30 -28.08 21.23
CA PRO A 96 -14.11 -29.50 21.48
C PRO A 96 -15.37 -30.15 22.06
N ALA A 97 -15.72 -31.36 21.59
CA ALA A 97 -16.94 -32.07 21.98
C ALA A 97 -17.14 -32.27 23.50
N TYR A 98 -16.05 -32.26 24.29
CA TYR A 98 -16.10 -32.38 25.75
C TYR A 98 -16.53 -31.10 26.50
N LEU A 99 -16.66 -29.96 25.81
CA LEU A 99 -17.10 -28.65 26.34
C LEU A 99 -18.54 -28.29 25.92
N HIS A 100 -19.41 -29.29 25.72
CA HIS A 100 -20.82 -29.14 25.32
C HIS A 100 -21.05 -28.70 23.85
N GLY A 101 -20.52 -29.46 22.89
CA GLY A 101 -21.14 -29.63 21.57
C GLY A 101 -20.29 -29.33 20.33
N ASP A 102 -20.81 -29.72 19.15
CA ASP A 102 -20.25 -29.49 17.79
C ASP A 102 -20.37 -28.00 17.35
N GLY A 103 -20.13 -27.06 18.25
CA GLY A 103 -20.23 -25.62 18.01
C GLY A 103 -18.92 -24.98 17.58
N TYR A 104 -18.96 -23.67 17.37
CA TYR A 104 -17.78 -22.87 17.03
C TYR A 104 -17.56 -21.74 18.01
N VAL A 105 -16.29 -21.39 18.22
CA VAL A 105 -15.87 -20.11 18.80
C VAL A 105 -15.41 -19.21 17.68
N LEU A 106 -15.95 -18.01 17.64
CA LEU A 106 -15.63 -16.98 16.67
C LEU A 106 -15.05 -15.77 17.40
N ILE A 107 -13.86 -15.36 17.00
CA ILE A 107 -13.28 -14.07 17.39
C ILE A 107 -13.44 -13.09 16.22
N VAL A 108 -13.94 -11.91 16.53
CA VAL A 108 -14.28 -10.83 15.59
C VAL A 108 -13.43 -9.62 15.92
N THR A 109 -12.49 -9.29 15.06
CA THR A 109 -11.65 -8.10 15.21
C THR A 109 -12.07 -7.04 14.20
N ASP A 110 -12.38 -5.82 14.67
CA ASP A 110 -12.53 -4.67 13.77
C ASP A 110 -11.15 -4.29 13.21
N ILE A 111 -11.01 -4.39 11.88
CA ILE A 111 -9.80 -4.05 11.14
C ILE A 111 -10.01 -2.86 10.19
N SER A 112 -11.07 -2.09 10.39
CA SER A 112 -11.44 -0.97 9.52
C SER A 112 -10.36 0.10 9.48
N GLU A 113 -9.80 0.43 10.64
CA GLU A 113 -8.71 1.41 10.72
C GLU A 113 -7.43 0.88 10.05
N LEU A 114 -7.14 -0.41 10.19
CA LEU A 114 -6.02 -1.06 9.51
C LEU A 114 -6.22 -1.00 7.99
N LYS A 115 -7.42 -1.33 7.49
CA LYS A 115 -7.77 -1.25 6.06
C LYS A 115 -7.69 0.18 5.52
N LYS A 116 -8.09 1.18 6.31
CA LYS A 116 -7.95 2.59 5.96
C LYS A 116 -6.48 2.99 5.79
N ARG A 117 -5.63 2.66 6.77
CA ARG A 117 -4.18 2.92 6.69
C ARG A 117 -3.53 2.19 5.52
N GLU A 118 -3.92 0.95 5.27
CA GLU A 118 -3.45 0.18 4.12
C GLU A 118 -3.78 0.89 2.80
N ASN A 119 -5.01 1.40 2.64
CA ASN A 119 -5.42 2.15 1.45
C ASN A 119 -4.65 3.48 1.30
N GLU A 120 -4.48 4.23 2.39
CA GLU A 120 -3.70 5.47 2.39
C GLU A 120 -2.24 5.23 1.97
N LEU A 121 -1.62 4.15 2.47
CA LEU A 121 -0.27 3.75 2.07
C LEU A 121 -0.20 3.42 0.57
N HIS A 122 -1.17 2.66 0.05
CA HIS A 122 -1.22 2.34 -1.38
C HIS A 122 -1.34 3.59 -2.26
N GLU A 123 -2.13 4.59 -1.84
CA GLU A 123 -2.22 5.86 -2.56
C GLU A 123 -0.90 6.64 -2.57
N LEU A 124 -0.22 6.72 -1.41
CA LEU A 124 1.07 7.40 -1.29
C LEU A 124 2.14 6.71 -2.13
N VAL A 125 2.19 5.38 -2.12
CA VAL A 125 3.10 4.60 -2.97
C VAL A 125 2.83 4.87 -4.44
N SER A 126 1.57 4.89 -4.87
CA SER A 126 1.19 5.19 -6.26
C SER A 126 1.62 6.60 -6.68
N LYS A 127 1.43 7.60 -5.82
CA LYS A 127 1.90 8.98 -6.04
C LYS A 127 3.43 9.04 -6.16
N LEU A 128 4.15 8.35 -5.26
CA LEU A 128 5.61 8.32 -5.28
C LEU A 128 6.15 7.69 -6.56
N VAL A 129 5.56 6.58 -7.02
CA VAL A 129 5.92 5.93 -8.29
C VAL A 129 5.73 6.89 -9.48
N ARG A 130 4.65 7.69 -9.50
CA ARG A 130 4.43 8.71 -10.55
C ARG A 130 5.51 9.81 -10.50
N HIS A 131 5.83 10.33 -9.32
CA HIS A 131 6.89 11.34 -9.17
C HIS A 131 8.26 10.82 -9.60
N ILE A 132 8.63 9.60 -9.20
CA ILE A 132 9.89 8.97 -9.61
C ILE A 132 9.96 8.85 -11.14
N LYS A 133 8.86 8.46 -11.79
CA LYS A 133 8.80 8.36 -13.25
C LYS A 133 8.99 9.73 -13.93
N ALA A 134 8.32 10.77 -13.44
CA ALA A 134 8.45 12.13 -13.96
C ALA A 134 9.88 12.69 -13.79
N LEU A 135 10.47 12.54 -12.60
CA LEU A 135 11.84 12.96 -12.33
C LEU A 135 12.86 12.24 -13.22
N ARG A 136 12.66 10.94 -13.48
CA ARG A 136 13.52 10.18 -14.40
C ARG A 136 13.43 10.71 -15.83
N ALA A 137 12.25 11.06 -16.33
CA ALA A 137 12.08 11.64 -17.65
C ALA A 137 12.80 12.99 -17.76
N LEU A 138 12.54 13.91 -16.82
CA LEU A 138 13.21 15.23 -16.77
C LEU A 138 14.74 15.12 -16.70
N ARG A 139 15.24 14.13 -15.94
CA ARG A 139 16.69 13.88 -15.83
C ARG A 139 17.28 13.40 -17.17
N ILE A 140 16.59 12.51 -17.88
CA ILE A 140 17.04 12.04 -19.21
C ILE A 140 17.09 13.20 -20.19
N ASP A 141 16.06 14.05 -20.20
CA ASP A 141 16.00 15.22 -21.08
C ASP A 141 17.15 16.20 -20.78
N SER A 142 17.39 16.50 -19.50
CA SER A 142 18.49 17.39 -19.08
C SER A 142 19.89 16.84 -19.45
N ILE A 143 20.08 15.51 -19.34
CA ILE A 143 21.34 14.86 -19.75
C ILE A 143 21.53 14.98 -21.26
N ASN A 144 20.48 14.74 -22.05
CA ASN A 144 20.54 14.84 -23.51
C ASN A 144 20.87 16.27 -23.97
N GLU A 145 20.26 17.29 -23.36
CA GLU A 145 20.58 18.69 -23.62
C GLU A 145 22.04 19.02 -23.31
N THR A 146 22.56 18.55 -22.17
CA THR A 146 23.95 18.80 -21.76
C THR A 146 24.95 18.17 -22.74
N ILE A 147 24.70 16.94 -23.19
CA ILE A 147 25.54 16.24 -24.18
C ILE A 147 25.55 17.00 -25.51
N ASP A 148 24.40 17.52 -25.97
CA ASP A 148 24.34 18.30 -27.21
C ASP A 148 25.11 19.63 -27.10
N VAL A 149 24.99 20.32 -25.96
CA VAL A 149 25.74 21.55 -25.68
C VAL A 149 27.25 21.30 -25.69
N GLU A 150 27.72 20.23 -25.04
CA GLU A 150 29.15 19.86 -25.06
C GLU A 150 29.64 19.51 -26.47
N ALA A 151 28.84 18.77 -27.25
CA ALA A 151 29.19 18.42 -28.62
C ALA A 151 29.33 19.67 -29.51
N LYS A 152 28.40 20.64 -29.40
CA LYS A 152 28.47 21.92 -30.11
C LYS A 152 29.67 22.75 -29.68
N ARG A 153 29.93 22.84 -28.36
CA ARG A 153 31.10 23.55 -27.81
C ARG A 153 32.41 23.00 -28.38
N LYS A 154 32.56 21.68 -28.44
CA LYS A 154 33.78 21.03 -28.96
C LYS A 154 34.00 21.30 -30.44
N ARG A 155 32.93 21.32 -31.26
CA ARG A 155 33.01 21.70 -32.68
C ARG A 155 33.44 23.16 -32.85
N LEU A 156 32.88 24.07 -32.05
CA LEU A 156 33.24 25.49 -32.07
C LEU A 156 34.70 25.71 -31.68
N GLU A 157 35.19 24.97 -30.68
CA GLU A 157 36.59 25.04 -30.25
C GLU A 157 37.57 24.60 -31.34
N ILE A 158 37.24 23.52 -32.07
CA ILE A 158 38.02 23.06 -33.23
C ILE A 158 38.00 24.12 -34.35
N ALA A 159 36.83 24.65 -34.69
CA ALA A 159 36.69 25.68 -35.73
C ALA A 159 37.47 26.95 -35.37
N ASN A 160 37.39 27.42 -34.13
CA ASN A 160 38.15 28.57 -33.65
C ASN A 160 39.66 28.33 -33.77
N LYS A 161 40.15 27.14 -33.38
CA LYS A 161 41.57 26.79 -33.52
C LYS A 161 42.04 26.81 -34.98
N GLN A 162 41.20 26.40 -35.93
CA GLN A 162 41.50 26.49 -37.35
C GLN A 162 41.54 27.95 -37.83
N LEU A 163 40.53 28.75 -37.46
CA LEU A 163 40.47 30.19 -37.76
C LEU A 163 41.70 30.95 -37.26
N TYR A 164 42.14 30.68 -36.03
CA TYR A 164 43.37 31.30 -35.49
C TYR A 164 44.62 30.96 -36.33
N LYS A 165 44.75 29.71 -36.81
CA LYS A 165 45.86 29.32 -37.69
C LYS A 165 45.80 30.07 -39.04
N GLU A 166 44.61 30.18 -39.62
CA GLU A 166 44.37 30.88 -40.89
C GLU A 166 44.73 32.37 -40.79
N ILE A 167 44.22 33.05 -39.75
CA ILE A 167 44.50 34.46 -39.45
C ILE A 167 46.01 34.68 -39.28
N THR A 168 46.69 33.78 -38.57
CA THR A 168 48.14 33.89 -38.35
C THR A 168 48.91 33.79 -39.66
N LYS A 169 48.52 32.86 -40.56
CA LYS A 169 49.10 32.75 -41.90
C LYS A 169 48.86 34.01 -42.73
N LEU A 170 47.62 34.48 -42.80
CA LEU A 170 47.25 35.70 -43.53
C LEU A 170 48.00 36.92 -43.03
N ASN A 171 48.13 37.10 -41.72
CA ASN A 171 48.89 38.20 -41.13
C ASN A 171 50.36 38.16 -41.56
N LYS A 172 50.97 36.97 -41.64
CA LYS A 172 52.35 36.82 -42.14
C LYS A 172 52.46 37.26 -43.60
N VAL A 173 51.55 36.81 -44.46
CA VAL A 173 51.50 37.20 -45.88
C VAL A 173 51.31 38.71 -46.04
N VAL A 174 50.38 39.32 -45.31
CA VAL A 174 50.15 40.77 -45.33
C VAL A 174 51.40 41.54 -44.90
N THR A 175 52.10 41.05 -43.87
CA THR A 175 53.33 41.67 -43.39
C THR A 175 54.43 41.61 -44.46
N GLU A 176 54.60 40.46 -45.12
CA GLU A 176 55.55 40.28 -46.23
C GLU A 176 55.20 41.20 -47.42
N MET A 177 53.92 41.31 -47.80
CA MET A 177 53.48 42.20 -48.87
C MET A 177 53.74 43.67 -48.55
N LYS A 178 53.46 44.12 -47.32
CA LYS A 178 53.75 45.51 -46.90
C LYS A 178 55.24 45.82 -46.96
N LEU A 179 56.10 44.86 -46.62
CA LEU A 179 57.54 45.01 -46.68
C LEU A 179 58.03 45.18 -48.13
N LYS A 180 57.52 44.35 -49.05
CA LYS A 180 57.79 44.47 -50.49
C LYS A 180 57.34 45.82 -51.07
N LEU A 181 56.15 46.28 -50.69
CA LEU A 181 55.62 47.59 -51.12
C LEU A 181 56.49 48.76 -50.63
N LYS A 182 56.95 48.74 -49.38
CA LYS A 182 57.89 49.76 -48.87
C LYS A 182 59.21 49.78 -49.64
N MET A 183 59.75 48.61 -49.99
CA MET A 183 60.98 48.51 -50.79
C MET A 183 60.80 49.02 -52.23
N ALA A 184 59.59 48.89 -52.79
CA ALA A 184 59.27 49.39 -54.12
C ALA A 184 59.02 50.91 -54.15
N ALA A 185 58.50 51.51 -53.06
CA ALA A 185 58.23 52.94 -52.94
C ALA A 185 59.43 53.79 -52.46
N GLY A 186 60.52 53.16 -52.02
CA GLY A 186 61.76 53.82 -51.58
C GLY A 186 62.87 53.90 -52.64
N LYS A 187 62.54 53.62 -53.91
CA LYS A 187 63.35 53.91 -55.09
C LYS A 187 62.70 55.03 -55.87
#